data_AF-A0A0C2H387-F1
#
_entry.id   AF-A0A0C2H387-F1
#
_cell.length_a   1.000
_cell.length_b   1.000
_cell.length_c   1.000
_cell.angle_alpha   90.00
_cell.angle_beta   90.00
_cell.angle_gamma   90.00
#
_symmetry.space_group_name_H-M   'P 1'
#
loop_
_entity.id
_entity.type
_entity.pdbx_description
1 polymer ?
#
loop_
_entity_poly.entity_id
_entity_poly.type
_entity_poly.pdbx_seq_one_letter_code
_entity_poly.pdbx_strand_id
1 'polypeptide(L)'
;MTVLNSDGELVDSPHCKIASDLLSSLFLHYAKRSVMTLTLPVAMKAVGSSNQELVRNTTSYISLAAIHNGKALSHYALQIISYIINGNLSLLRVLPQVYADNREPFHAHIPQLLAVLRDADCSEKLSLLQLASMIANEKPDLLIPHLPQFDQYLLSPSTCTAVLNIYMSLISQGRAHALAPFLPTLSQACQLPAFSGNLATIYKVRCVEVLDQM
;
A
#
# COMPACT_ATOMS: atom_id res chain seq x y z
N MET A 1 5.90 -19.88 19.85
CA MET A 1 5.43 -21.25 20.18
C MET A 1 5.83 -22.19 19.05
N THR A 2 7.07 -22.65 19.08
CA THR A 2 7.62 -23.66 18.17
C THR A 2 8.02 -24.86 19.02
N VAL A 3 7.81 -26.06 18.51
CA VAL A 3 8.14 -27.32 19.18
C VAL A 3 9.20 -28.04 18.34
N LEU A 4 10.16 -28.66 18.99
CA LEU A 4 11.14 -29.50 18.32
C LEU A 4 10.42 -30.77 17.85
N ASN A 5 10.49 -31.08 16.55
CA ASN A 5 10.03 -32.38 16.05
C ASN A 5 11.06 -33.47 16.41
N SER A 6 10.72 -34.72 16.09
CA SER A 6 11.57 -35.89 16.29
C SER A 6 12.94 -35.82 15.59
N ASP A 7 13.08 -34.93 14.61
CA ASP A 7 14.29 -34.72 13.82
C ASP A 7 15.09 -33.47 14.27
N GLY A 8 14.67 -32.83 15.37
CA GLY A 8 15.36 -31.65 15.93
C GLY A 8 15.07 -30.33 15.21
N GLU A 9 14.10 -30.30 14.30
CA GLU A 9 13.66 -29.09 13.62
C GLU A 9 12.61 -28.33 14.45
N LEU A 10 12.70 -26.99 14.45
CA LEU A 10 11.68 -26.13 15.03
C LEU A 10 10.44 -26.12 14.15
N VAL A 11 9.45 -26.93 14.52
CA VAL A 11 8.18 -27.05 13.80
C VAL A 11 7.09 -26.30 14.56
N ASP A 12 6.14 -25.75 13.80
CA ASP A 12 4.95 -25.14 14.34
C ASP A 12 4.19 -26.11 15.23
N SER A 13 3.77 -25.64 16.42
CA SER A 13 2.94 -26.48 17.29
C SER A 13 1.64 -26.86 16.57
N PRO A 14 1.07 -28.05 16.85
CA PRO A 14 -0.20 -28.46 16.24
C PRO A 14 -1.32 -27.44 16.44
N HIS A 15 -1.29 -26.67 17.55
CA HIS A 15 -2.20 -25.57 17.81
C HIS A 15 -2.12 -24.44 16.78
N CYS A 16 -0.94 -24.15 16.23
CA CYS A 16 -0.74 -23.13 15.20
C CYS A 16 -1.36 -23.56 13.86
N LYS A 17 -1.21 -24.84 13.51
CA LYS A 17 -1.82 -25.43 12.32
C LYS A 17 -3.36 -25.36 12.41
N ILE A 18 -3.91 -25.80 13.54
CA ILE A 18 -5.35 -25.74 13.82
C ILE A 18 -5.85 -24.29 13.77
N ALA A 19 -5.14 -23.34 14.40
CA ALA A 19 -5.51 -21.93 14.36
C ALA A 19 -5.50 -21.36 12.93
N SER A 20 -4.49 -21.72 12.13
CA SER A 20 -4.40 -21.31 10.72
C SER A 20 -5.56 -21.87 9.89
N ASP A 21 -5.92 -23.14 10.07
CA ASP A 21 -7.02 -23.79 9.36
C ASP A 21 -8.39 -23.19 9.75
N LEU A 22 -8.59 -22.90 11.04
CA LEU A 22 -9.78 -22.22 11.54
C LEU A 22 -9.89 -20.81 10.96
N LEU A 23 -8.80 -20.03 10.96
CA LEU A 23 -8.78 -18.71 10.36
C LEU A 23 -9.07 -18.78 8.86
N SER A 24 -8.42 -19.70 8.14
CA SER A 24 -8.68 -19.93 6.72
C SER A 24 -10.17 -20.20 6.45
N SER A 25 -10.78 -21.11 7.21
CA SER A 25 -12.21 -21.43 7.09
C SER A 25 -13.11 -20.22 7.35
N LEU A 26 -12.83 -19.42 8.38
CA LEU A 26 -13.57 -18.20 8.66
C LEU A 26 -13.42 -17.16 7.55
N PHE A 27 -12.23 -17.03 6.99
CA PHE A 27 -11.95 -16.10 5.90
C PHE A 27 -12.54 -16.56 4.56
N LEU A 28 -12.92 -17.82 4.35
CA LEU A 28 -13.74 -18.20 3.18
C LEU A 28 -15.07 -17.43 3.14
N HIS A 29 -15.54 -16.93 4.29
CA HIS A 29 -16.76 -16.17 4.43
C HIS A 29 -16.47 -14.65 4.54
N TYR A 30 -15.35 -14.16 3.97
CA TYR A 30 -14.91 -12.76 4.08
C TYR A 30 -15.95 -11.73 3.64
N ALA A 31 -16.90 -12.09 2.75
CA ALA A 31 -17.96 -11.19 2.33
C ALA A 31 -19.06 -10.97 3.41
N LYS A 32 -19.14 -11.84 4.42
CA LYS A 32 -20.14 -11.76 5.49
C LYS A 32 -19.63 -10.87 6.63
N ARG A 33 -20.17 -9.66 6.73
CA ARG A 33 -19.81 -8.68 7.76
C ARG A 33 -19.91 -9.22 9.19
N SER A 34 -20.96 -9.99 9.51
CA SER A 34 -21.15 -10.57 10.84
C SER A 34 -20.01 -11.51 11.25
N VAL A 35 -19.51 -12.31 10.30
CA VAL A 35 -18.36 -13.20 10.51
C VAL A 35 -17.09 -12.37 10.68
N MET A 36 -16.81 -11.44 9.76
CA MET A 36 -15.58 -10.64 9.79
C MET A 36 -15.48 -9.72 11.01
N THR A 37 -16.60 -9.25 11.56
CA THR A 37 -16.61 -8.44 12.78
C THR A 37 -15.98 -9.19 13.97
N LEU A 38 -16.17 -10.51 14.04
CA LEU A 38 -15.60 -11.36 15.09
C LEU A 38 -14.21 -11.89 14.71
N THR A 39 -13.99 -12.19 13.44
CA THR A 39 -12.73 -12.78 12.95
C THR A 39 -11.58 -11.77 12.90
N LEU A 40 -11.83 -10.53 12.48
CA LEU A 40 -10.78 -9.51 12.30
C LEU A 40 -9.97 -9.22 13.57
N PRO A 41 -10.57 -9.01 14.77
CA PRO A 41 -9.78 -8.82 15.99
C PRO A 41 -8.81 -9.96 16.29
N VAL A 42 -9.22 -11.21 16.02
CA VAL A 42 -8.40 -12.40 16.23
C VAL A 42 -7.30 -12.49 15.18
N ALA A 43 -7.63 -12.22 13.92
CA ALA A 43 -6.65 -12.16 12.83
C ALA A 43 -5.58 -11.08 13.09
N MET A 44 -5.97 -9.90 13.56
CA MET A 44 -5.04 -8.82 13.89
C MET A 44 -4.08 -9.19 15.04
N LYS A 45 -4.52 -10.01 16.00
CA LYS A 45 -3.64 -10.58 17.03
C LYS A 45 -2.69 -11.65 16.47
N ALA A 46 -3.18 -12.50 15.55
CA ALA A 46 -2.37 -13.53 14.91
C ALA A 46 -1.24 -12.93 14.05
N VAL A 47 -1.47 -11.79 13.40
CA VAL A 47 -0.43 -11.04 12.67
C VAL A 47 0.67 -10.49 13.61
N GLY A 48 0.35 -10.22 14.88
CA GLY A 48 1.34 -9.83 15.88
C GLY A 48 2.07 -11.00 16.55
N SER A 49 1.83 -12.24 16.11
CA SER A 49 2.45 -13.42 16.71
C SER A 49 3.90 -13.60 16.24
N SER A 50 4.70 -14.35 17.01
CA SER A 50 6.09 -14.68 16.63
C SER A 50 6.18 -15.72 15.51
N ASN A 51 5.05 -16.22 15.01
CA ASN A 51 5.02 -17.32 14.06
C ASN A 51 4.89 -16.78 12.63
N GLN A 52 5.95 -16.92 11.83
CA GLN A 52 6.01 -16.33 10.49
C GLN A 52 5.02 -16.96 9.52
N GLU A 53 4.73 -18.28 9.61
CA GLU A 53 3.77 -18.93 8.71
C GLU A 53 2.34 -18.44 8.99
N LEU A 54 1.95 -18.41 10.26
CA LEU A 54 0.65 -17.88 10.70
C LEU A 54 0.49 -16.41 10.33
N VAL A 55 1.52 -15.59 10.55
CA VAL A 55 1.53 -14.17 10.18
C VAL A 55 1.33 -14.01 8.68
N ARG A 56 2.09 -14.74 7.85
CA ARG A 56 2.01 -14.67 6.39
C ARG A 56 0.64 -15.11 5.86
N ASN A 57 0.11 -16.23 6.36
CA ASN A 57 -1.19 -16.76 5.96
C ASN A 57 -2.31 -15.79 6.36
N THR A 58 -2.31 -15.35 7.62
CA THR A 58 -3.32 -14.43 8.15
C THR A 58 -3.30 -13.08 7.42
N THR A 59 -2.10 -12.56 7.13
CA THR A 59 -1.94 -11.32 6.36
C THR A 59 -2.55 -11.45 4.98
N SER A 60 -2.33 -12.59 4.31
CA SER A 60 -2.90 -12.86 2.98
C SER A 60 -4.43 -12.89 3.02
N TYR A 61 -5.02 -13.45 4.08
CA TYR A 61 -6.47 -13.44 4.27
C TYR A 61 -7.01 -12.04 4.56
N ILE A 62 -6.31 -11.23 5.36
CA ILE A 62 -6.66 -9.83 5.62
C ILE A 62 -6.61 -9.02 4.32
N SER A 63 -5.60 -9.24 3.46
CA SER A 63 -5.52 -8.61 2.14
C SER A 63 -6.76 -8.86 1.29
N LEU A 64 -7.30 -10.08 1.32
CA LEU A 64 -8.52 -10.44 0.60
C LEU A 64 -9.77 -9.81 1.24
N ALA A 65 -9.88 -9.89 2.57
CA ALA A 65 -11.04 -9.36 3.30
C ALA A 65 -11.17 -7.83 3.21
N ALA A 66 -10.07 -7.12 2.99
CA ALA A 66 -10.05 -5.66 2.85
C ALA A 66 -10.92 -5.14 1.69
N ILE A 67 -11.13 -5.96 0.65
CA ILE A 67 -11.99 -5.60 -0.48
C ILE A 67 -13.42 -5.31 -0.02
N HIS A 68 -13.95 -6.11 0.91
CA HIS A 68 -15.35 -5.99 1.38
C HIS A 68 -15.49 -5.35 2.77
N ASN A 69 -14.40 -5.29 3.54
CA ASN A 69 -14.42 -4.90 4.95
C ASN A 69 -13.45 -3.77 5.28
N GLY A 70 -13.12 -2.90 4.31
CA GLY A 70 -12.24 -1.73 4.51
C GLY A 70 -12.61 -0.91 5.75
N LYS A 71 -13.91 -0.60 5.92
CA LYS A 71 -14.43 0.10 7.11
C LYS A 71 -14.21 -0.63 8.43
N ALA A 72 -14.26 -1.95 8.45
CA ALA A 72 -13.97 -2.69 9.69
C ALA A 72 -12.47 -2.65 9.99
N LEU A 73 -11.63 -2.80 8.96
CA LEU A 73 -10.17 -2.72 9.08
C LEU A 73 -9.65 -1.32 9.44
N SER A 74 -10.38 -0.25 9.11
CA SER A 74 -10.00 1.14 9.43
C SER A 74 -9.87 1.42 10.94
N HIS A 75 -10.56 0.65 11.78
CA HIS A 75 -10.40 0.67 13.24
C HIS A 75 -9.02 0.19 13.68
N TYR A 76 -8.34 -0.60 12.85
CA TYR A 76 -7.01 -1.16 13.11
C TYR A 76 -5.90 -0.44 12.35
N ALA A 77 -6.16 0.74 11.77
CA ALA A 77 -5.21 1.45 10.91
C ALA A 77 -3.82 1.65 11.56
N LEU A 78 -3.75 2.11 12.81
CA LEU A 78 -2.47 2.27 13.53
C LEU A 78 -1.73 0.95 13.71
N GLN A 79 -2.46 -0.13 14.02
CA GLN A 79 -1.87 -1.45 14.21
C GLN A 79 -1.33 -2.01 12.88
N ILE A 80 -2.06 -1.83 11.78
CA ILE A 80 -1.62 -2.20 10.43
C ILE A 80 -0.34 -1.44 10.06
N ILE A 81 -0.31 -0.12 10.28
CA ILE A 81 0.88 0.71 10.03
C ILE A 81 2.07 0.20 10.85
N SER A 82 1.86 -0.10 12.14
CA SER A 82 2.90 -0.65 13.00
C SER A 82 3.46 -1.98 12.47
N TYR A 83 2.60 -2.89 12.01
CA TYR A 83 3.05 -4.16 11.43
C TYR A 83 3.83 -3.98 10.12
N ILE A 84 3.45 -3.02 9.29
CA ILE A 84 4.17 -2.70 8.04
C ILE A 84 5.57 -2.16 8.35
N ILE A 85 5.67 -1.22 9.28
CA ILE A 85 6.96 -0.63 9.70
C ILE A 85 7.87 -1.71 10.30
N ASN A 86 7.29 -2.74 10.94
CA ASN A 86 8.02 -3.89 11.47
C ASN A 86 8.32 -4.99 10.42
N GLY A 87 8.08 -4.73 9.13
CA GLY A 87 8.50 -5.59 8.02
C GLY A 87 7.41 -6.45 7.38
N ASN A 88 6.15 -6.38 7.84
CA ASN A 88 5.06 -7.10 7.19
C ASN A 88 4.50 -6.31 5.99
N LEU A 89 5.22 -6.34 4.88
CA LEU A 89 4.96 -5.51 3.70
C LEU A 89 3.69 -5.91 2.95
N SER A 90 3.24 -7.16 3.09
CA SER A 90 2.05 -7.66 2.41
C SER A 90 0.77 -6.95 2.84
N LEU A 91 0.78 -6.27 4.00
CA LEU A 91 -0.29 -5.39 4.46
C LEU A 91 -0.34 -4.04 3.71
N LEU A 92 0.68 -3.65 2.95
CA LEU A 92 0.63 -2.47 2.08
C LEU A 92 -0.57 -2.52 1.13
N ARG A 93 -0.95 -3.72 0.70
CA ARG A 93 -2.09 -3.99 -0.18
C ARG A 93 -3.45 -3.60 0.42
N VAL A 94 -3.55 -3.48 1.74
CA VAL A 94 -4.82 -3.08 2.38
C VAL A 94 -4.94 -1.58 2.58
N LEU A 95 -3.84 -0.83 2.51
CA LEU A 95 -3.86 0.58 2.91
C LEU A 95 -4.84 1.45 2.12
N PRO A 96 -5.00 1.33 0.79
CA PRO A 96 -5.98 2.14 0.06
C PRO A 96 -7.41 1.98 0.59
N GLN A 97 -7.80 0.75 0.95
CA GLN A 97 -9.13 0.44 1.47
C GLN A 97 -9.33 0.97 2.90
N VAL A 98 -8.29 0.90 3.72
CA VAL A 98 -8.31 1.36 5.12
C VAL A 98 -8.30 2.89 5.19
N TYR A 99 -7.54 3.54 4.31
CA TYR A 99 -7.43 4.99 4.19
C TYR A 99 -8.76 5.65 3.80
N ALA A 100 -9.57 4.99 2.96
CA ALA A 100 -10.86 5.52 2.53
C ALA A 100 -11.78 5.85 3.73
N ASP A 101 -11.72 5.06 4.80
CA ASP A 101 -12.54 5.21 6.01
C ASP A 101 -11.82 5.87 7.20
N ASN A 102 -10.48 5.80 7.29
CA ASN A 102 -9.71 6.42 8.38
C ASN A 102 -8.36 6.96 7.89
N ARG A 103 -8.22 8.29 7.83
CA ARG A 103 -7.11 8.97 7.13
C ARG A 103 -5.99 9.44 8.05
N GLU A 104 -6.33 9.90 9.25
CA GLU A 104 -5.39 10.56 10.18
C GLU A 104 -4.15 9.71 10.53
N PRO A 105 -4.27 8.40 10.81
CA PRO A 105 -3.12 7.55 11.12
C PRO A 105 -2.08 7.54 10.00
N PHE A 106 -2.54 7.54 8.74
CA PHE A 106 -1.67 7.52 7.58
C PHE A 106 -0.95 8.84 7.43
N HIS A 107 -1.67 9.96 7.55
CA HIS A 107 -1.08 11.31 7.46
C HIS A 107 0.06 11.51 8.46
N ALA A 108 -0.05 10.96 9.67
CA ALA A 108 1.00 11.04 10.70
C ALA A 108 2.23 10.16 10.40
N HIS A 109 2.09 9.11 9.58
CA HIS A 109 3.15 8.10 9.35
C HIS A 109 3.60 8.00 7.88
N ILE A 110 3.28 9.01 7.04
CA ILE A 110 3.66 9.02 5.62
C ILE A 110 5.16 8.80 5.41
N PRO A 111 6.08 9.49 6.10
CA PRO A 111 7.51 9.31 5.86
C PRO A 111 7.96 7.86 6.09
N GLN A 112 7.46 7.21 7.14
CA GLN A 112 7.77 5.83 7.47
C GLN A 112 7.18 4.86 6.43
N LEU A 113 5.95 5.10 5.99
CA LEU A 113 5.31 4.27 4.98
C LEU A 113 6.04 4.37 3.63
N LEU A 114 6.43 5.58 3.20
CA LEU A 114 7.16 5.79 1.96
C LEU A 114 8.58 5.22 2.00
N ALA A 115 9.24 5.18 3.17
CA ALA A 115 10.56 4.57 3.31
C ALA A 115 10.56 3.08 2.93
N VAL A 116 9.45 2.38 3.18
CA VAL A 116 9.27 0.96 2.89
C VAL A 116 9.13 0.67 1.39
N LEU A 117 8.88 1.69 0.55
CA LEU A 117 8.66 1.54 -0.89
C LEU A 117 9.89 0.98 -1.62
N ARG A 118 11.10 1.11 -1.06
CA ARG A 118 12.32 0.51 -1.62
C ARG A 118 12.29 -1.02 -1.54
N ASP A 119 11.85 -1.54 -0.40
CA ASP A 119 11.94 -2.97 -0.05
C ASP A 119 10.70 -3.77 -0.51
N ALA A 120 9.61 -3.06 -0.82
CA ALA A 120 8.35 -3.64 -1.27
C ALA A 120 8.44 -4.31 -2.66
N ASP A 121 7.64 -5.36 -2.86
CA ASP A 121 7.45 -6.00 -4.16
C ASP A 121 6.64 -5.11 -5.15
N CYS A 122 6.42 -5.59 -6.37
CA CYS A 122 5.70 -4.82 -7.38
C CYS A 122 4.23 -4.51 -6.97
N SER A 123 3.51 -5.47 -6.40
CA SER A 123 2.11 -5.29 -6.00
C SER A 123 1.97 -4.39 -4.77
N GLU A 124 2.88 -4.54 -3.82
CA GLU A 124 3.00 -3.74 -2.62
C GLU A 124 3.36 -2.28 -2.95
N LYS A 125 4.33 -2.07 -3.85
CA LYS A 125 4.68 -0.73 -4.39
C LYS A 125 3.49 -0.07 -5.03
N LEU A 126 2.77 -0.78 -5.90
CA LEU A 126 1.57 -0.23 -6.56
C LEU A 126 0.50 0.20 -5.56
N SER A 127 0.28 -0.59 -4.51
CA SER A 127 -0.70 -0.28 -3.46
C SER A 127 -0.32 0.97 -2.66
N LEU A 128 0.98 1.11 -2.35
CA LEU A 128 1.49 2.29 -1.64
C LEU A 128 1.49 3.55 -2.52
N LEU A 129 1.80 3.42 -3.82
CA LEU A 129 1.69 4.52 -4.78
C LEU A 129 0.22 4.94 -5.00
N GLN A 130 -0.71 3.98 -4.98
CA GLN A 130 -2.15 4.28 -4.99
C GLN A 130 -2.56 5.05 -3.73
N LEU A 131 -2.09 4.65 -2.55
CA LEU A 131 -2.31 5.40 -1.31
C LEU A 131 -1.78 6.83 -1.43
N ALA A 132 -0.57 7.01 -1.96
CA ALA A 132 0.00 8.34 -2.21
C ALA A 132 -0.90 9.16 -3.17
N SER A 133 -1.44 8.56 -4.23
CA SER A 133 -2.39 9.24 -5.12
C SER A 133 -3.66 9.70 -4.39
N MET A 134 -4.19 8.87 -3.48
CA MET A 134 -5.35 9.25 -2.66
C MET A 134 -5.02 10.39 -1.68
N ILE A 135 -3.84 10.39 -1.07
CA ILE A 135 -3.38 11.47 -0.21
C ILE A 135 -3.14 12.74 -1.01
N ALA A 136 -2.61 12.65 -2.24
CA ALA A 136 -2.43 13.80 -3.12
C ALA A 136 -3.76 14.48 -3.44
N ASN A 137 -4.86 13.72 -3.54
CA ASN A 137 -6.20 14.27 -3.73
C ASN A 137 -6.79 14.92 -2.47
N GLU A 138 -6.46 14.42 -1.28
CA GLU A 138 -7.07 14.87 -0.03
C GLU A 138 -6.26 15.96 0.68
N LYS A 139 -4.94 15.78 0.77
CA LYS A 139 -4.02 16.67 1.48
C LYS A 139 -2.65 16.69 0.77
N PRO A 140 -2.58 17.34 -0.40
CA PRO A 140 -1.39 17.32 -1.28
C PRO A 140 -0.12 17.83 -0.60
N ASP A 141 -0.25 18.78 0.33
CA ASP A 141 0.89 19.41 1.00
C ASP A 141 1.73 18.42 1.83
N LEU A 142 1.16 17.27 2.23
CA LEU A 142 1.90 16.21 2.91
C LEU A 142 2.83 15.43 1.98
N LEU A 143 2.55 15.39 0.67
CA LEU A 143 3.34 14.63 -0.30
C LEU A 143 4.39 15.45 -1.03
N ILE A 144 4.21 16.77 -1.12
CA ILE A 144 5.16 17.67 -1.79
C ILE A 144 6.62 17.45 -1.32
N PRO A 145 6.92 17.32 -0.01
CA PRO A 145 8.30 17.10 0.45
C PRO A 145 8.89 15.76 0.02
N HIS A 146 8.04 14.79 -0.37
CA HIS A 146 8.44 13.43 -0.70
C HIS A 146 8.47 13.14 -2.21
N LEU A 147 8.12 14.11 -3.05
CA LEU A 147 8.09 13.93 -4.51
C LEU A 147 9.40 13.39 -5.11
N PRO A 148 10.61 13.82 -4.66
CA PRO A 148 11.86 13.27 -5.18
C PRO A 148 12.01 11.75 -5.02
N GLN A 149 11.30 11.14 -4.07
CA GLN A 149 11.33 9.69 -3.87
C GLN A 149 10.64 8.93 -5.01
N PHE A 150 9.74 9.59 -5.76
CA PHE A 150 8.97 8.95 -6.83
C PHE A 150 9.70 8.90 -8.17
N ASP A 151 10.77 9.68 -8.37
CA ASP A 151 11.47 9.78 -9.65
C ASP A 151 12.00 8.45 -10.18
N GLN A 152 12.60 7.64 -9.30
CA GLN A 152 13.11 6.32 -9.69
C GLN A 152 11.99 5.37 -10.14
N TYR A 153 10.76 5.57 -9.64
CA TYR A 153 9.59 4.75 -9.98
C TYR A 153 8.86 5.25 -11.22
N LEU A 154 9.11 6.49 -11.64
CA LEU A 154 8.60 7.03 -12.90
C LEU A 154 9.26 6.34 -14.11
N LEU A 155 10.54 5.97 -13.98
CA LEU A 155 11.32 5.28 -15.00
C LEU A 155 11.09 3.76 -15.07
N SER A 156 10.21 3.23 -14.22
CA SER A 156 9.86 1.81 -14.20
C SER A 156 8.51 1.58 -14.88
N PRO A 157 8.41 0.72 -15.92
CA PRO A 157 7.17 0.48 -16.66
C PRO A 157 5.99 0.03 -15.79
N SER A 158 6.28 -0.73 -14.73
CA SER A 158 5.24 -1.26 -13.83
C SER A 158 4.65 -0.20 -12.91
N THR A 159 5.41 0.84 -12.54
CA THR A 159 5.02 1.85 -11.54
C THR A 159 4.76 3.23 -12.13
N CYS A 160 5.21 3.49 -13.36
CA CYS A 160 5.08 4.78 -14.03
C CYS A 160 3.64 5.31 -14.05
N THR A 161 2.66 4.49 -14.44
CA THR A 161 1.25 4.89 -14.46
C THR A 161 0.76 5.31 -13.07
N ALA A 162 1.19 4.60 -12.02
CA ALA A 162 0.81 4.93 -10.65
C ALA A 162 1.43 6.27 -10.20
N VAL A 163 2.70 6.53 -10.51
CA VAL A 163 3.35 7.82 -10.23
C VAL A 163 2.68 8.97 -10.99
N LEU A 164 2.34 8.76 -12.26
CA LEU A 164 1.62 9.76 -13.06
C LEU A 164 0.24 10.09 -12.49
N ASN A 165 -0.45 9.11 -11.89
CA ASN A 165 -1.71 9.37 -11.21
C ASN A 165 -1.54 10.26 -9.97
N ILE A 166 -0.41 10.16 -9.25
CA ILE A 166 -0.07 11.07 -8.14
C ILE A 166 0.09 12.49 -8.69
N TYR A 167 0.87 12.66 -9.77
CA TYR A 167 1.11 13.97 -10.38
C TYR A 167 -0.18 14.59 -10.93
N MET A 168 -1.02 13.79 -11.60
CA MET A 168 -2.34 14.24 -12.04
C MET A 168 -3.22 14.69 -10.87
N SER A 169 -3.17 13.98 -9.74
CA SER A 169 -3.91 14.35 -8.53
C SER A 169 -3.42 15.69 -7.97
N LEU A 170 -2.10 15.92 -7.92
CA LEU A 170 -1.53 17.21 -7.49
C LEU A 170 -1.94 18.37 -8.42
N ILE A 171 -1.96 18.13 -9.73
CA ILE A 171 -2.42 19.12 -10.71
C ILE A 171 -3.89 19.45 -10.48
N SER A 172 -4.74 18.44 -10.29
CA SER A 172 -6.16 18.64 -10.00
C SER A 172 -6.40 19.43 -8.71
N GLN A 173 -5.47 19.39 -7.76
CA GLN A 173 -5.49 20.19 -6.53
C GLN A 173 -4.75 21.55 -6.64
N GLY A 174 -4.36 21.97 -7.85
CA GLY A 174 -3.71 23.28 -8.05
C GLY A 174 -2.28 23.36 -7.50
N ARG A 175 -1.54 22.25 -7.48
CA ARG A 175 -0.13 22.18 -7.05
C ARG A 175 0.81 21.84 -8.21
N ALA A 176 0.46 22.24 -9.43
CA ALA A 176 1.26 21.95 -10.62
C ALA A 176 2.70 22.50 -10.51
N HIS A 177 2.88 23.68 -9.91
CA HIS A 177 4.19 24.28 -9.67
C HIS A 177 5.19 23.38 -8.91
N ALA A 178 4.71 22.47 -8.04
CA ALA A 178 5.57 21.54 -7.31
C ALA A 178 6.19 20.46 -8.22
N LEU A 179 5.69 20.32 -9.45
CA LEU A 179 6.13 19.30 -10.41
C LEU A 179 7.25 19.77 -11.35
N ALA A 180 7.54 21.08 -11.38
CA ALA A 180 8.55 21.68 -12.26
C ALA A 180 9.92 20.97 -12.23
N PRO A 181 10.46 20.56 -11.05
CA PRO A 181 11.75 19.89 -10.98
C PRO A 181 11.76 18.49 -11.64
N PHE A 182 10.58 17.87 -11.80
CA PHE A 182 10.43 16.48 -12.25
C PHE A 182 10.06 16.37 -13.75
N LEU A 183 9.80 17.50 -14.42
CA LEU A 183 9.55 17.55 -15.86
C LEU A 183 10.67 16.92 -16.71
N PRO A 184 11.98 17.08 -16.40
CA PRO A 184 13.03 16.42 -17.16
C PRO A 184 12.91 14.89 -17.11
N THR A 185 12.65 14.32 -15.93
CA THR A 185 12.46 12.87 -15.74
C THR A 185 11.23 12.36 -16.50
N LEU A 186 10.14 13.13 -16.51
CA LEU A 186 8.95 12.86 -17.33
C LEU A 186 9.28 12.84 -18.82
N SER A 187 10.08 13.80 -19.29
CA SER A 187 10.48 13.87 -20.69
C SER A 187 11.35 12.67 -21.13
N GLN A 188 12.20 12.18 -20.24
CA GLN A 188 13.00 10.97 -20.48
C GLN A 188 12.11 9.72 -20.56
N ALA A 189 11.09 9.61 -19.70
CA ALA A 189 10.14 8.51 -19.75
C ALA A 189 9.35 8.49 -21.08
N CYS A 190 9.03 9.64 -21.67
CA CYS A 190 8.38 9.72 -22.99
C CYS A 190 9.20 9.16 -24.15
N GLN A 191 10.53 9.21 -24.06
CA GLN A 191 11.41 8.78 -25.14
C GLN A 191 11.58 7.25 -25.19
N LEU A 192 11.11 6.55 -24.14
CA LEU A 192 11.26 5.11 -24.01
C LEU A 192 10.00 4.39 -24.57
N PRO A 193 10.16 3.45 -25.53
CA PRO A 193 9.03 2.75 -26.18
C PRO A 193 8.10 2.02 -25.21
N ALA A 194 8.64 1.59 -24.07
CA ALA A 194 7.91 0.86 -23.02
C ALA A 194 6.79 1.68 -22.36
N PHE A 195 6.74 3.01 -22.56
CA PHE A 195 5.79 3.92 -21.91
C PHE A 195 4.75 4.49 -22.88
N SER A 196 4.59 3.91 -24.06
CA SER A 196 3.65 4.36 -25.09
C SER A 196 2.21 4.53 -24.58
N GLY A 197 1.75 3.63 -23.70
CA GLY A 197 0.43 3.70 -23.06
C GLY A 197 0.23 4.87 -22.09
N ASN A 198 1.32 5.49 -21.60
CA ASN A 198 1.28 6.59 -20.63
C ASN A 198 1.48 7.98 -21.28
N LEU A 199 1.79 8.04 -22.58
CA LEU A 199 2.13 9.28 -23.28
C LEU A 199 1.05 10.36 -23.14
N ALA A 200 -0.23 10.01 -23.30
CA ALA A 200 -1.34 10.95 -23.17
C ALA A 200 -1.38 11.63 -21.79
N THR A 201 -1.16 10.86 -20.72
CA THR A 201 -1.12 11.39 -19.35
C THR A 201 0.10 12.28 -19.13
N ILE A 202 1.27 11.88 -19.66
CA ILE A 202 2.49 12.68 -19.53
C ILE A 202 2.36 14.03 -20.27
N TYR A 203 1.78 14.04 -21.47
CA TYR A 203 1.53 15.29 -22.20
C TYR A 203 0.55 16.20 -21.46
N LYS A 204 -0.46 15.64 -20.80
CA LYS A 204 -1.42 16.39 -19.98
C LYS A 204 -0.75 17.05 -18.77
N VAL A 205 0.13 16.32 -18.09
CA VAL A 205 0.94 16.87 -16.97
C VAL A 205 1.79 18.04 -17.45
N ARG A 206 2.47 17.89 -18.61
CA ARG A 206 3.31 18.95 -19.19
C ARG A 206 2.54 20.19 -19.62
N CYS A 207 1.36 20.02 -20.20
CA CYS A 207 0.58 21.13 -20.76
C CYS A 207 0.03 22.06 -19.67
N VAL A 208 -0.35 21.51 -18.51
CA VAL A 208 -0.92 22.32 -17.42
C VAL A 208 0.13 23.21 -16.76
N GLU A 209 1.37 22.74 -16.60
CA GLU A 209 2.42 23.58 -16.01
C GLU A 209 2.80 24.76 -16.92
N VAL A 210 2.81 24.55 -18.24
CA VAL A 210 3.07 25.64 -19.21
C VAL A 210 1.98 26.72 -19.15
N LEU A 211 0.74 26.34 -18.84
CA LEU A 211 -0.37 27.28 -18.67
C LEU A 211 -0.38 28.02 -17.33
N ASP A 212 0.18 27.43 -16.28
CA ASP A 212 0.28 28.04 -14.92
C ASP A 212 1.46 29.03 -14.83
N GLN A 213 2.38 29.01 -15.80
CA GLN A 213 3.53 29.93 -15.91
C GLN A 213 3.27 31.14 -16.83
N MET A 214 2.11 31.23 -17.49
CA MET A 214 1.69 32.35 -18.36
C MET A 214 0.69 33.26 -17.66
#